data_AF-A0A2T5Q468-F1
#
_entry.id   AF-A0A2T5Q468-F1
#
_cell.length_a   1.000
_cell.length_b   1.000
_cell.length_c   1.000
_cell.angle_alpha   90.00
_cell.angle_beta   90.00
_cell.angle_gamma   90.00
#
_symmetry.space_group_name_H-M   'P 1'
#
loop_
_entity.id
_entity.type
_entity.pdbx_description
1 polymer ?
#
loop_
_entity_poly.entity_id
_entity_poly.type
_entity_poly.pdbx_seq_one_letter_code
_entity_poly.pdbx_strand_id
1 'polypeptide(L)' 'MEELSLKTPSKAELIEVIHTVATRGKGVHGDPIRNVDQYWSKDGKLLAEKDIIRDMEVTHGKQS' A
#
# COMPACT_ATOMS: atom_id res chain seq x y z
N MET A 1 13.82 33.07 12.42
CA MET A 1 13.21 32.11 11.48
C MET A 1 13.17 30.79 12.24
N GLU A 2 12.01 30.46 12.81
CA GLU A 2 11.87 29.22 13.59
C GLU A 2 11.79 28.03 12.64
N GLU A 3 12.71 27.09 12.82
CA GLU A 3 12.71 25.79 12.15
C GLU A 3 11.48 24.99 12.62
N LEU A 4 10.51 24.79 11.73
CA LEU A 4 9.40 23.88 12.00
C LEU A 4 9.90 22.44 11.92
N SER A 5 10.38 21.91 13.06
CA SER A 5 10.65 20.49 13.22
C SER A 5 9.33 19.73 13.18
N LEU A 6 8.97 19.18 12.01
CA LEU A 6 7.84 18.28 11.84
C LEU A 6 8.13 16.96 12.56
N LYS A 7 7.86 16.91 13.87
CA LYS A 7 7.80 15.64 14.62
C LYS A 7 6.49 14.96 14.28
N THR A 8 6.50 14.18 13.21
CA THR A 8 5.42 13.26 12.84
C THR A 8 5.42 12.01 13.73
N PRO A 9 4.25 11.37 13.95
CA PRO A 9 2.93 11.67 13.38
C PRO A 9 2.14 12.73 14.17
N SER A 10 1.35 13.55 13.46
CA SER A 10 0.46 14.56 14.04
C SER A 10 -0.88 14.00 14.54
N LYS A 11 -1.24 12.76 14.14
CA LYS A 11 -2.44 12.05 14.60
C LYS A 11 -2.22 10.53 14.52
N ALA A 12 -2.69 9.79 15.51
CA ALA A 12 -2.73 8.33 15.51
C ALA A 12 -4.07 7.87 16.08
N GLU A 13 -4.74 6.96 15.39
CA GLU A 13 -6.06 6.44 15.78
C GLU A 13 -6.15 4.95 15.48
N LEU A 14 -6.93 4.22 16.29
CA LEU A 14 -7.31 2.85 15.98
C LEU A 14 -8.47 2.88 14.97
N ILE A 15 -8.29 2.20 13.84
CA ILE A 15 -9.30 2.08 12.79
C ILE A 15 -9.52 0.60 12.51
N GLU A 16 -10.78 0.17 12.58
CA GLU A 16 -11.17 -1.18 12.19
C GLU A 16 -11.34 -1.28 10.68
N VAL A 17 -10.79 -2.34 10.08
CA VAL A 17 -10.82 -2.59 8.64
C VAL A 17 -11.15 -4.04 8.35
N ILE A 18 -11.69 -4.31 7.17
CA ILE A 18 -11.76 -5.66 6.61
C ILE A 18 -10.44 -5.91 5.89
N HIS A 19 -9.70 -6.94 6.30
CA HIS A 19 -8.46 -7.36 5.64
C HIS A 19 -8.73 -8.57 4.74
N THR A 20 -8.27 -8.48 3.49
CA THR A 20 -8.34 -9.58 2.53
C THR A 20 -6.98 -9.81 1.89
N VAL A 21 -6.65 -11.08 1.66
CA VAL A 21 -5.46 -11.47 0.89
C VAL A 21 -5.92 -11.96 -0.48
N ALA A 22 -5.55 -11.23 -1.52
CA ALA A 22 -5.90 -11.57 -2.90
C ALA A 22 -4.67 -12.12 -3.64
N THR A 23 -4.83 -13.25 -4.35
CA THR A 23 -3.80 -13.77 -5.24
C THR A 23 -3.84 -13.02 -6.57
N ARG A 24 -2.69 -12.46 -7.01
CA ARG A 24 -2.55 -11.77 -8.30
C ARG A 24 -1.36 -12.29 -9.08
N GLY A 25 -1.44 -12.14 -10.40
CA GLY A 25 -0.38 -12.43 -11.35
C GLY A 25 -0.67 -13.62 -12.25
N LYS A 26 -0.01 -13.66 -13.42
CA LYS A 26 -0.16 -14.72 -14.43
C LYS A 26 0.80 -15.91 -14.25
N GLY A 27 1.76 -15.81 -13.33
CA GLY A 27 2.75 -16.85 -13.09
C GLY A 27 3.86 -16.89 -14.12
N VAL A 28 4.11 -15.76 -14.80
CA VAL A 28 5.20 -15.60 -15.77
C VAL A 28 6.29 -14.70 -15.19
N HIS A 29 7.48 -14.72 -15.77
CA HIS A 29 8.64 -13.97 -15.25
C HIS A 29 8.35 -12.47 -15.00
N GLY A 30 7.61 -11.82 -15.90
CA GLY A 30 7.23 -10.41 -15.75
C GLY A 30 5.97 -10.15 -14.90
N ASP A 31 5.25 -11.20 -14.49
CA ASP A 31 4.05 -11.08 -13.67
C ASP A 31 3.87 -12.35 -12.80
N PRO A 32 4.71 -12.50 -11.77
CA PRO A 32 4.67 -13.67 -10.91
C PRO A 32 3.40 -13.66 -10.04
N ILE A 33 2.95 -14.87 -9.69
CA ILE A 33 1.87 -15.05 -8.73
C ILE A 33 2.35 -14.59 -7.36
N ARG A 34 1.55 -13.74 -6.70
CA ARG A 34 1.84 -13.17 -5.39
C ARG A 34 0.56 -12.87 -4.63
N ASN A 35 0.73 -12.66 -3.33
CA ASN A 35 -0.34 -12.17 -2.47
C ASN A 35 -0.32 -10.65 -2.42
N VAL A 36 -1.50 -10.06 -2.45
CA VAL A 36 -1.73 -8.62 -2.28
C VAL A 36 -2.66 -8.43 -1.09
N ASP A 37 -2.16 -7.69 -0.10
CA ASP A 37 -2.95 -7.34 1.08
C ASP A 37 -3.82 -6.13 0.75
N GLN A 38 -5.12 -6.25 1.01
CA GLN A 38 -6.07 -5.17 0.81
C GLN A 38 -6.83 -4.89 2.11
N TYR A 39 -7.02 -3.61 2.39
CA TYR A 39 -7.71 -3.12 3.57
C TYR A 39 -8.93 -2.31 3.12
N TRP A 40 -10.10 -2.69 3.58
CA TRP A 40 -11.37 -2.13 3.16
C TRP A 40 -12.13 -1.53 4.34
N SER A 41 -12.96 -0.53 4.05
CA SER A 41 -13.97 -0.07 4.99
C SER A 41 -15.08 -1.13 5.12
N LYS A 42 -15.87 -1.02 6.19
CA LYS A 42 -17.05 -1.87 6.41
C LYS A 42 -18.10 -1.73 5.29
N ASP A 43 -18.11 -0.59 4.60
CA ASP A 43 -19.01 -0.30 3.46
C ASP A 43 -18.46 -0.80 2.11
N GLY A 44 -17.32 -1.50 2.10
CA GLY A 44 -16.72 -2.05 0.87
C GLY A 44 -15.88 -1.07 0.06
N LYS A 45 -15.43 0.05 0.64
CA LYS A 45 -14.48 0.96 -0.01
C LYS A 45 -13.04 0.52 0.24
N LEU A 46 -12.22 0.40 -0.80
CA LEU A 46 -10.77 0.13 -0.65
C LEU A 46 -10.08 1.33 0.03
N LEU A 47 -9.41 1.09 1.14
CA LEU A 47 -8.69 2.09 1.93
C LEU A 47 -7.19 2.09 1.60
N ALA A 48 -6.61 0.89 1.51
CA ALA A 48 -5.21 0.71 1.18
C ALA A 48 -4.98 -0.65 0.52
N GLU A 49 -3.93 -0.72 -0.28
CA GLU A 49 -3.44 -1.94 -0.91
C GLU A 49 -1.93 -1.97 -0.74
N LYS A 50 -1.40 -3.13 -0.39
CA LYS A 50 0.03 -3.40 -0.35
C LYS A 50 0.34 -4.50 -1.35
N ASP A 51 0.96 -4.12 -2.45
CA ASP A 51 1.39 -5.03 -3.51
C ASP A 51 2.89 -4.87 -3.68
N ILE A 52 3.64 -5.89 -3.27
CA ILE A 52 5.10 -5.86 -3.24
C ILE A 52 5.74 -5.51 -4.59
N ILE A 53 5.09 -5.83 -5.72
CA ILE A 53 5.65 -5.51 -7.04
C ILE A 53 5.33 -4.06 -7.42
N ARG A 54 4.10 -3.63 -7.16
CA ARG A 54 3.64 -2.28 -7.48
C ARG A 54 4.36 -1.22 -6.64
N ASP A 55 4.59 -1.54 -5.36
CA ASP A 55 5.28 -0.64 -4.43
C ASP A 55 6.78 -0.52 -4.76
N MET A 56 7.38 -1.52 -5.40
CA MET A 56 8.76 -1.46 -5.90
C MET A 56 8.91 -0.58 -7.15
N GLU A 57 7.90 -0.52 -8.02
CA GLU A 57 7.91 0.36 -9.20
C GLU A 57 7.79 1.84 -8.83
N VAL A 58 7.07 2.16 -7.74
CA VAL A 58 6.90 3.54 -7.26
C VAL A 58 8.17 4.08 -6.60
N THR A 59 8.99 3.22 -5.99
CA THR A 59 10.24 3.63 -5.33
C THR A 59 11.41 3.82 -6.31
N HIS A 60 11.35 3.23 -7.49
CA HIS A 60 12.31 3.44 -8.58
C HIS A 60 11.68 4.31 -9.67
N GLY A 61 11.31 5.53 -9.30
CA GLY A 61 10.78 6.52 -10.22
C GLY A 61 11.57 6.54 -11.54
N LYS A 62 10.83 6.37 -12.64
CA LYS A 62 11.14 6.79 -14.02
C LYS A 62 12.50 7.49 -14.13
N GLN A 63 13.54 6.76 -14.50
CA GLN A 63 14.60 7.37 -15.29
C GLN A 63 14.15 7.30 -16.75
N SER A 64 14.30 8.44 -17.45
CA SER A 64 13.87 8.68 -18.82
C SER A 64 14.33 7.64 -19.84
#